data_AF-I3U7K3-F1
#
_entry.id   AF-I3U7K3-F1
#
_cell.length_a   1.000
_cell.length_b   1.000
_cell.length_c   1.000
_cell.angle_alpha   90.00
_cell.angle_beta   90.00
_cell.angle_gamma   90.00
#
_symmetry.space_group_name_H-M   'P 1'
#
loop_
_entity.id
_entity.type
_entity.pdbx_description
1 polymer ?
#
loop_
_entity_poly.entity_id
_entity_poly.type
_entity_poly.pdbx_seq_one_letter_code
_entity_poly.pdbx_strand_id
1 'polypeptide(L)' 'MPHAHPGIEQVVYLLSGTADVEMDGEKGSLQAGDCCFFPADKKHIFTVTSAEPARLLVIYSPPYEENPARVIRD' A
#
# COMPACT_ATOMS: atom_id res chain seq x y z
N MET A 1 -2.91 -10.38 2.01
CA MET A 1 -1.77 -11.08 2.64
C MET A 1 -0.59 -10.13 2.64
N PRO A 2 0.31 -10.18 3.63
CA PRO A 2 1.50 -9.36 3.66
C PRO A 2 2.31 -9.50 2.38
N HIS A 3 2.82 -8.39 1.85
CA HIS A 3 3.65 -8.39 0.65
C HIS A 3 4.62 -7.23 0.62
N ALA A 4 5.71 -7.38 -0.13
CA ALA A 4 6.70 -6.34 -0.36
C ALA A 4 7.08 -6.24 -1.85
N HIS A 5 7.53 -5.06 -2.24
CA HIS A 5 8.09 -4.79 -3.56
C HIS A 5 9.61 -4.65 -3.45
N PRO A 6 10.41 -5.59 -4.01
CA PRO A 6 11.85 -5.54 -3.89
C PRO A 6 12.45 -4.29 -4.53
N GLY A 7 13.19 -3.50 -3.75
CA GLY A 7 13.85 -2.27 -4.19
C GLY A 7 12.92 -1.15 -4.64
N ILE A 8 11.62 -1.20 -4.29
CA ILE A 8 10.61 -0.23 -4.72
C ILE A 8 9.86 0.32 -3.53
N GLU A 9 9.87 1.64 -3.42
CA GLU A 9 9.03 2.39 -2.51
C GLU A 9 7.63 2.57 -3.11
N GLN A 10 6.61 2.60 -2.24
CA GLN A 10 5.22 2.81 -2.64
C GLN A 10 4.58 3.89 -1.77
N VAL A 11 3.95 4.88 -2.41
CA VAL A 11 3.04 5.83 -1.76
C VAL A 11 1.62 5.51 -2.17
N VAL A 12 0.72 5.42 -1.20
CA VAL A 12 -0.72 5.32 -1.42
C VAL A 12 -1.36 6.59 -0.92
N TYR A 13 -2.10 7.28 -1.79
CA TYR A 13 -2.97 8.40 -1.44
C TYR A 13 -4.43 7.98 -1.61
N LEU A 14 -5.22 8.08 -0.54
CA LEU A 14 -6.60 7.63 -0.54
C LEU A 14 -7.51 8.73 -1.09
N LEU A 15 -8.03 8.55 -2.30
CA LEU A 15 -8.92 9.52 -2.96
C LEU A 15 -10.37 9.42 -2.45
N SER A 16 -10.83 8.21 -2.10
CA SER A 16 -12.14 7.97 -1.48
C SER A 16 -12.15 6.62 -0.74
N GLY A 17 -13.03 6.49 0.25
CA GLY A 17 -13.14 5.31 1.10
C GLY A 17 -12.31 5.43 2.39
N THR A 18 -12.14 4.30 3.07
CA THR A 18 -11.31 4.16 4.28
C THR A 18 -10.49 2.88 4.20
N ALA A 19 -9.34 2.85 4.85
CA ALA A 19 -8.48 1.67 4.88
C ALA A 19 -7.69 1.56 6.18
N ASP A 20 -7.35 0.34 6.56
CA ASP A 20 -6.35 0.07 7.59
C ASP A 20 -5.04 -0.40 6.93
N VAL A 21 -3.92 0.03 7.50
CA VAL A 21 -2.57 -0.33 7.08
C VAL A 21 -1.79 -0.96 8.23
N GLU A 22 -0.95 -1.94 7.89
CA GLU A 22 -0.01 -2.55 8.83
C GLU A 22 1.37 -2.71 8.18
N MET A 23 2.42 -2.29 8.87
CA MET A 23 3.81 -2.43 8.45
C MET A 23 4.71 -2.54 9.68
N ASP A 24 5.62 -3.51 9.71
CA ASP A 24 6.55 -3.75 10.84
C ASP A 24 5.87 -3.83 12.23
N GLY A 25 4.61 -4.29 12.27
CA GLY A 25 3.80 -4.39 13.49
C GLY A 25 3.11 -3.07 13.92
N GLU A 26 3.40 -1.97 13.23
CA GLU A 26 2.68 -0.70 13.40
C GLU A 26 1.38 -0.72 12.59
N LYS A 27 0.33 -0.14 13.17
CA LYS A 27 -1.01 -0.06 12.56
C LYS A 27 -1.45 1.38 12.41
N GLY A 28 -2.09 1.67 11.29
CA GLY A 28 -2.71 2.96 11.01
C GLY A 28 -4.04 2.81 10.30
N SER A 29 -4.86 3.86 10.38
CA SER A 29 -6.10 3.98 9.63
C SER A 29 -6.04 5.22 8.75
N LEU A 30 -6.60 5.12 7.57
CA LEU A 30 -6.60 6.16 6.53
C LEU A 30 -8.04 6.52 6.16
N GLN A 31 -8.26 7.80 5.93
CA GLN A 31 -9.47 8.34 5.30
C GLN A 31 -9.11 9.09 4.01
N ALA A 32 -10.13 9.50 3.25
CA ALA A 32 -9.92 10.26 2.03
C ALA A 32 -9.10 11.53 2.31
N GLY A 33 -8.01 11.72 1.56
CA GLY A 33 -7.05 12.80 1.76
C GLY A 33 -5.75 12.38 2.46
N ASP A 34 -5.73 11.24 3.13
CA ASP A 34 -4.53 10.73 3.78
C ASP A 34 -3.58 10.04 2.80
N CYS A 35 -2.30 10.03 3.18
CA CYS A 35 -1.27 9.27 2.49
C CYS A 35 -0.54 8.30 3.42
N CYS A 36 -0.12 7.16 2.89
CA CYS A 36 0.76 6.20 3.55
C CYS A 36 1.97 5.92 2.66
N PHE A 37 3.16 5.91 3.26
CA PHE A 37 4.42 5.60 2.61
C PHE A 37 4.92 4.24 3.08
N PHE A 38 5.18 3.35 2.12
CA PHE A 38 5.82 2.07 2.33
C PHE A 38 7.24 2.13 1.76
N PRO A 39 8.28 2.04 2.61
CA PRO A 39 9.67 1.98 2.15
C PRO A 39 9.93 0.71 1.33
N ALA A 40 11.00 0.74 0.53
CA ALA A 40 11.46 -0.42 -0.23
C ALA A 40 11.67 -1.65 0.66
N ASP A 41 11.36 -2.82 0.11
CA ASP A 41 11.51 -4.14 0.75
C ASP A 41 10.64 -4.39 2.00
N LYS A 42 9.82 -3.41 2.42
CA LYS A 42 8.98 -3.54 3.62
C LYS A 42 7.66 -4.25 3.31
N LYS A 43 7.41 -5.32 4.07
CA LYS A 43 6.15 -6.03 4.01
C LYS A 43 5.04 -5.17 4.62
N HIS A 44 3.95 -5.04 3.90
CA HIS A 44 2.80 -4.30 4.36
C HIS A 44 1.49 -4.98 3.97
N ILE A 45 0.44 -4.59 4.69
CA ILE A 45 -0.96 -4.94 4.42
C ILE A 45 -1.72 -3.64 4.22
N PHE A 46 -2.53 -3.58 3.18
CA PHE A 46 -3.50 -2.51 2.96
C PHE A 46 -4.89 -3.15 2.83
N THR A 47 -5.79 -2.82 3.74
CA THR A 47 -7.14 -3.40 3.79
C THR A 47 -8.17 -2.30 3.66
N VAL A 48 -8.95 -2.32 2.57
CA VAL A 48 -10.10 -1.42 2.43
C VAL A 48 -11.14 -1.78 3.47
N THR A 49 -11.57 -0.78 4.26
CA THR A 49 -12.56 -0.94 5.33
C THR A 49 -13.90 -0.29 5.00
N SER A 50 -13.96 0.51 3.93
CA SER A 50 -15.21 1.10 3.45
C SER A 50 -16.13 0.05 2.81
N ALA A 51 -17.44 0.24 2.95
CA ALA A 51 -18.44 -0.62 2.31
C ALA A 51 -18.40 -0.53 0.77
N GLU A 52 -18.17 0.68 0.26
CA GLU A 52 -17.96 0.92 -1.16
C GLU A 52 -16.48 0.81 -1.53
N PRO A 53 -16.16 0.50 -2.80
CA PRO A 53 -14.77 0.45 -3.27
C PRO A 53 -14.00 1.74 -3.01
N ALA A 54 -12.80 1.61 -2.44
CA ALA A 54 -11.87 2.72 -2.29
C ALA A 54 -11.27 3.13 -3.65
N ARG A 55 -10.92 4.41 -3.77
CA ARG A 55 -10.12 4.92 -4.90
C ARG A 55 -8.77 5.34 -4.38
N LEU A 56 -7.72 4.87 -5.05
CA LEU A 56 -6.34 5.04 -4.64
C LEU A 56 -5.56 5.70 -5.77
N LEU A 57 -4.70 6.65 -5.44
CA LEU A 57 -3.57 7.03 -6.27
C LEU A 57 -2.34 6.32 -5.70
N VAL A 58 -1.74 5.43 -6.50
CA VAL A 58 -0.54 4.68 -6.12
C VAL A 58 0.62 5.20 -6.93
N ILE A 59 1.72 5.53 -6.24
CA ILE A 59 2.95 6.06 -6.82
C ILE A 59 4.07 5.10 -6.42
N TYR A 60 4.87 4.66 -7.39
CA TYR A 60 6.03 3.81 -7.17
C TYR A 60 7.31 4.54 -7.55
N SER A 61 8.38 4.31 -6.78
CA SER A 61 9.74 4.77 -7.11
C SER A 61 10.78 3.69 -6.77
N PRO A 62 11.69 3.31 -7.68
CA PRO A 62 11.69 3.66 -9.11
C PRO A 62 10.42 3.15 -9.82
N PRO A 63 10.14 3.58 -11.07
CA PRO A 63 8.94 3.16 -11.78
C PRO A 63 8.81 1.64 -11.76
N TYR A 64 7.72 1.17 -11.17
CA TYR A 64 7.41 -0.24 -11.14
C TYR A 64 6.94 -0.64 -12.54
N GLU A 65 7.72 -1.47 -13.23
CA GLU A 65 7.12 -2.38 -14.19
C GLU A 65 6.28 -3.35 -13.37
N GLU A 66 4.95 -3.21 -13.41
CA GLU A 66 4.01 -4.08 -12.70
C GLU A 66 4.22 -5.53 -13.18
N ASN A 67 5.17 -6.21 -12.55
CA ASN A 67 5.55 -7.57 -12.88
C ASN A 67 5.14 -8.44 -11.70
N PRO A 68 4.01 -9.15 -11.79
CA PRO A 68 3.52 -10.00 -10.72
C PRO A 68 4.53 -11.05 -10.23
N ALA A 69 5.52 -11.39 -11.06
CA ALA A 69 6.61 -12.32 -10.73
C ALA A 69 7.68 -11.73 -9.80
N ARG A 70 7.71 -10.40 -9.61
CA ARG A 70 8.67 -9.72 -8.72
C ARG A 70 8.14 -9.46 -7.31
N VAL A 71 6.85 -9.71 -7.05
CA VAL A 71 6.23 -9.50 -5.74
C VAL A 71 6.67 -10.60 -4.76
N ILE A 72 7.15 -10.21 -3.58
CA ILE A 72 7.41 -11.15 -2.48
C ILE A 72 6.13 -11.32 -1.67
N ARG A 73 5.68 -12.57 -1.53
CA ARG A 73 4.53 -13.00 -0.71
C ARG A 73 5.02 -14.01 0.32
N ASP A 74 4.26 -14.13 1.41
CA ASP A 74 4.37 -15.28 2.33
C ASP A 74 3.67 -16.52 1.76
#